data_AF-A0A8H6Z0F3-F1
#
_entry.id   AF-A0A8H6Z0F3-F1
#
_cell.length_a   1.000
_cell.length_b   1.000
_cell.length_c   1.000
_cell.angle_alpha   90.00
_cell.angle_beta   90.00
_cell.angle_gamma   90.00
#
_symmetry.space_group_name_H-M   'P 1'
#
loop_
_entity.id
_entity.type
_entity.pdbx_description
1 polymer ?
#
loop_
_entity_poly.entity_id
_entity_poly.type
_entity_poly.pdbx_seq_one_letter_code
_entity_poly.pdbx_strand_id
1 'polypeptide(L)'
;MTALALEIRVVISGFNDRRCEVLLRREVPPEVQSNFALLDGWAQKATMAIGYDMKHTQRWECEACGQPARETWFDPRPSLRPSEPVVVLHIHHLCETGGGPCHTAVENRARELAIEVGDMVPPPSLHLPTPSGSVMPLASGCAKCQRDETGAPGSHISRCSRCKLTRYCSVKCQTEDWLRHGKICKTVKEVKWVNWEDNTQEQDLPLRMPGAYYP
;
A
#
# COMPACT_ATOMS: atom_id res chain seq x y z
N MET A 1 -4.42 -27.76 -14.51
CA MET A 1 -3.90 -27.42 -13.18
C MET A 1 -3.89 -25.91 -13.05
N THR A 2 -4.48 -25.34 -12.01
CA THR A 2 -4.36 -23.91 -11.73
C THR A 2 -2.93 -23.61 -11.30
N ALA A 3 -2.29 -22.62 -11.91
CA ALA A 3 -0.95 -22.19 -11.50
C ALA A 3 -0.96 -21.75 -10.03
N LEU A 4 0.07 -22.12 -9.27
CA LEU A 4 0.23 -21.69 -7.89
C LEU A 4 0.31 -20.16 -7.85
N ALA A 5 -0.45 -19.54 -6.95
CA ALA A 5 -0.49 -18.09 -6.81
C ALA A 5 -0.25 -17.67 -5.36
N LEU A 6 0.53 -16.62 -5.17
CA LEU A 6 0.63 -15.87 -3.93
C LEU A 6 -0.54 -14.90 -3.84
N GLU A 7 -1.29 -15.04 -2.75
CA GLU A 7 -2.31 -14.09 -2.37
C GLU A 7 -1.72 -13.06 -1.39
N ILE A 8 -1.85 -11.78 -1.71
CA ILE A 8 -1.42 -10.70 -0.83
C ILE A 8 -2.67 -9.92 -0.43
N ARG A 9 -3.01 -9.98 0.85
CA ARG A 9 -4.15 -9.25 1.45
C ARG A 9 -3.59 -8.02 2.14
N VAL A 10 -3.83 -6.85 1.59
CA VAL A 10 -3.35 -5.59 2.15
C VAL A 10 -4.46 -4.94 2.95
N VAL A 11 -4.14 -4.49 4.15
CA VAL A 11 -5.01 -3.64 4.98
C VAL A 11 -4.27 -2.34 5.20
N ILE A 12 -4.71 -1.27 4.55
CA ILE A 12 -4.18 0.08 4.75
C ILE A 12 -5.05 0.77 5.81
N SER A 13 -4.43 1.19 6.90
CA SER A 13 -5.10 1.87 8.01
C SER A 13 -4.77 3.37 8.03
N GLY A 14 -5.76 4.17 8.40
CA GLY A 14 -5.64 5.62 8.61
C GLY A 14 -6.48 6.07 9.80
N PHE A 15 -6.53 7.38 10.00
CA PHE A 15 -7.25 8.00 11.12
C PHE A 15 -8.77 7.71 11.09
N ASN A 16 -9.39 7.64 12.27
CA ASN A 16 -10.82 7.32 12.48
C ASN A 16 -11.26 5.99 11.87
N ASP A 17 -10.46 4.94 12.04
CA ASP A 17 -10.74 3.58 11.54
C ASP A 17 -11.03 3.50 10.03
N ARG A 18 -10.60 4.52 9.27
CA ARG A 18 -10.64 4.51 7.81
C ARG A 18 -9.65 3.50 7.30
N ARG A 19 -10.10 2.60 6.43
CA ARG A 19 -9.23 1.59 5.84
C ARG A 19 -9.51 1.32 4.38
N CYS A 20 -8.51 0.75 3.72
CA CYS A 20 -8.58 0.23 2.36
C CYS A 20 -8.07 -1.22 2.39
N GLU A 21 -8.95 -2.14 2.03
CA GLU A 21 -8.65 -3.57 1.89
C GLU A 21 -8.37 -3.85 0.42
N VAL A 22 -7.20 -4.42 0.11
CA VAL A 22 -6.79 -4.73 -1.26
C VAL A 22 -6.41 -6.19 -1.37
N LEU A 23 -6.98 -6.90 -2.34
CA LEU A 23 -6.58 -8.24 -2.71
C LEU A 23 -5.69 -8.19 -3.95
N LEU A 24 -4.46 -8.71 -3.84
CA LEU A 24 -3.58 -8.92 -4.98
C LEU A 24 -3.31 -10.41 -5.16
N ARG A 25 -3.18 -10.83 -6.43
CA ARG A 25 -2.74 -12.19 -6.78
C ARG A 25 -1.57 -12.14 -7.76
N ARG A 26 -0.52 -12.88 -7.44
CA ARG A 26 0.68 -13.02 -8.27
C ARG A 26 0.95 -14.50 -8.50
N GLU A 27 1.21 -14.86 -9.75
CA GLU A 27 1.64 -16.21 -10.08
C GLU A 27 3.03 -16.48 -9.49
N VAL A 28 3.19 -17.64 -8.85
CA VAL A 28 4.45 -18.05 -8.23
C VAL A 28 5.37 -18.65 -9.30
N PRO A 29 6.57 -18.09 -9.53
CA PRO A 29 7.49 -18.61 -10.52
C PRO A 29 7.86 -20.07 -10.24
N PRO A 30 7.91 -20.96 -11.26
CA PRO A 30 8.24 -22.38 -11.07
C PRO A 30 9.53 -22.62 -10.28
N GLU A 31 10.51 -21.73 -10.42
CA GLU A 31 11.84 -21.84 -9.82
C GLU A 31 11.84 -21.73 -8.30
N VAL A 32 10.78 -21.14 -7.72
CA VAL A 32 10.66 -20.95 -6.26
C VAL A 32 9.64 -21.86 -5.61
N GLN A 33 8.79 -22.57 -6.37
CA GLN A 33 7.64 -23.32 -5.82
C GLN A 33 8.06 -24.46 -4.90
N SER A 34 9.19 -25.12 -5.16
CA SER A 34 9.64 -26.30 -4.44
C SER A 34 10.64 -26.01 -3.31
N ASN A 35 11.02 -24.74 -3.11
CA ASN A 35 12.00 -24.36 -2.10
C ASN A 35 11.43 -23.26 -1.20
N PHE A 36 11.17 -23.60 0.06
CA PHE A 36 10.55 -22.69 1.01
C PHE A 36 11.34 -21.39 1.20
N ALA A 37 12.67 -21.43 1.28
CA ALA A 37 13.49 -20.23 1.46
C ALA A 37 13.45 -19.30 0.23
N LEU A 38 13.43 -19.89 -0.97
CA LEU A 38 13.27 -19.11 -2.21
C LEU A 38 11.86 -18.52 -2.35
N LEU A 39 10.83 -19.30 -1.98
CA LEU A 39 9.45 -18.84 -1.95
C LEU A 39 9.27 -17.68 -0.97
N ASP A 40 9.81 -17.80 0.23
CA ASP A 40 9.76 -16.77 1.26
C ASP A 40 10.45 -15.48 0.82
N GLY A 41 11.71 -15.57 0.37
CA GLY A 41 12.43 -14.41 -0.14
C GLY A 41 11.77 -13.76 -1.37
N TRP A 42 11.14 -14.56 -2.24
CA TRP A 42 10.36 -14.03 -3.36
C TRP A 42 9.06 -13.36 -2.89
N ALA A 43 8.30 -13.97 -1.97
CA ALA A 43 7.06 -13.45 -1.45
C ALA A 43 7.28 -12.14 -0.67
N GLN A 44 8.34 -12.06 0.13
CA GLN A 44 8.75 -10.84 0.83
C GLN A 44 9.02 -9.71 -0.17
N LYS A 45 9.85 -9.95 -1.20
CA LYS A 45 10.12 -8.96 -2.26
C LYS A 45 8.86 -8.56 -3.01
N ALA A 46 8.01 -9.52 -3.34
CA ALA A 46 6.76 -9.31 -4.04
C ALA A 46 5.78 -8.43 -3.24
N THR A 47 5.75 -8.63 -1.92
CA THR A 47 4.94 -7.86 -0.97
C THR A 47 5.47 -6.45 -0.80
N MET A 48 6.78 -6.28 -0.55
CA MET A 48 7.36 -4.93 -0.36
C MET A 48 7.29 -4.06 -1.62
N ALA A 49 7.33 -4.68 -2.81
CA ALA A 49 7.24 -3.95 -4.08
C ALA A 49 5.91 -3.20 -4.28
N ILE A 50 4.84 -3.56 -3.54
CA ILE A 50 3.54 -2.88 -3.67
C ILE A 50 3.44 -1.60 -2.84
N GLY A 51 4.33 -1.42 -1.86
CA GLY A 51 4.20 -0.37 -0.85
C GLY A 51 4.14 1.05 -1.43
N TYR A 52 4.88 1.29 -2.50
CA TYR A 52 4.84 2.57 -3.21
C TYR A 52 3.45 2.87 -3.80
N ASP A 53 2.80 1.89 -4.42
CA ASP A 53 1.47 2.07 -4.99
C ASP A 53 0.40 2.26 -3.90
N MET A 54 0.58 1.60 -2.75
CA MET A 54 -0.34 1.68 -1.61
C MET A 54 -0.28 3.04 -0.90
N LYS A 55 0.90 3.66 -0.84
CA LYS A 55 1.08 5.01 -0.26
C LYS A 55 0.20 6.05 -0.93
N HIS A 56 0.05 6.00 -2.25
CA HIS A 56 -0.57 7.06 -3.06
C HIS A 56 -2.05 6.78 -3.42
N THR A 57 -2.76 6.02 -2.59
CA THR A 57 -4.12 5.53 -2.89
C THR A 57 -5.24 6.46 -2.45
N GLN A 58 -5.04 7.22 -1.38
CA GLN A 58 -6.04 8.16 -0.86
C GLN A 58 -5.41 9.30 -0.05
N ARG A 59 -6.20 10.32 0.30
CA ARG A 59 -5.86 11.36 1.27
C ARG A 59 -5.72 10.76 2.67
N TRP A 60 -4.63 10.04 2.88
CA TRP A 60 -4.32 9.41 4.14
C TRP A 60 -3.86 10.43 5.17
N GLU A 61 -4.42 10.28 6.35
CA GLU A 61 -3.99 10.94 7.57
C GLU A 61 -3.26 9.93 8.45
N CYS A 62 -2.44 10.46 9.35
CA CYS A 62 -1.73 9.71 10.37
C CYS A 62 -2.74 8.94 11.21
N GLU A 63 -2.60 7.62 11.25
CA GLU A 63 -3.45 6.71 12.01
C GLU A 63 -3.53 7.05 13.51
N ALA A 64 -2.53 7.75 14.05
CA ALA A 64 -2.52 8.16 15.45
C ALA A 64 -3.13 9.56 15.69
N CYS A 65 -2.76 10.57 14.89
CA CYS A 65 -3.05 11.98 15.22
C CYS A 65 -3.92 12.73 14.20
N GLY A 66 -4.29 12.12 13.07
CA GLY A 66 -5.13 12.75 12.06
C GLY A 66 -4.42 13.80 11.18
N GLN A 67 -3.15 14.10 11.43
CA GLN A 67 -2.38 15.00 10.55
C GLN A 67 -2.07 14.33 9.20
N PRO A 68 -1.83 15.08 8.11
CA PRO A 68 -1.51 14.48 6.82
C PRO A 68 -0.35 13.48 6.90
N ALA A 69 -0.56 12.26 6.42
CA ALA A 69 0.46 11.22 6.46
C ALA A 69 1.52 11.45 5.39
N ARG A 70 2.78 11.17 5.75
CA ARG A 70 3.96 11.30 4.87
C ARG A 70 4.77 10.01 4.79
N GLU A 71 4.72 9.22 5.85
CA GLU A 71 5.49 8.01 5.99
C GLU A 71 4.58 6.79 6.09
N THR A 72 5.17 5.61 5.93
CA THR A 72 4.43 4.35 5.85
C THR A 72 5.22 3.28 6.58
N TRP A 73 4.58 2.66 7.56
CA TRP A 73 5.12 1.50 8.25
C TRP A 73 4.43 0.24 7.71
N PHE A 74 5.24 -0.80 7.48
CA PHE A 74 4.80 -2.06 6.89
C PHE A 74 4.92 -3.16 7.95
N ASP A 75 3.82 -3.86 8.19
CA ASP A 75 3.74 -5.00 9.10
C ASP A 75 3.27 -6.25 8.33
N PRO A 76 4.21 -6.97 7.66
CA PRO A 76 3.89 -8.17 6.91
C PRO A 76 3.72 -9.39 7.84
N ARG A 77 2.62 -10.12 7.65
CA ARG A 77 2.26 -11.37 8.32
C ARG A 77 2.22 -12.52 7.30
N PRO A 78 3.37 -13.16 7.01
CA PRO A 78 3.44 -14.24 6.04
C PRO A 78 2.83 -15.54 6.61
N SER A 79 2.01 -16.21 5.79
CA SER A 79 1.53 -17.56 6.00
C SER A 79 1.78 -18.38 4.73
N LEU A 80 3.02 -18.83 4.57
CA LEU A 80 3.50 -19.46 3.33
C LEU A 80 3.33 -20.98 3.35
N ARG A 81 2.08 -21.45 3.30
CA ARG A 81 1.82 -22.87 3.03
C ARG A 81 2.23 -23.18 1.59
N PRO A 82 2.97 -24.26 1.30
CA PRO A 82 3.43 -24.55 -0.07
C PRO A 82 2.33 -24.60 -1.14
N SER A 83 1.14 -25.08 -0.78
CA SER A 83 -0.01 -25.17 -1.68
C SER A 83 -0.87 -23.91 -1.74
N GLU A 84 -0.69 -22.99 -0.79
CA GLU A 84 -1.53 -21.80 -0.61
C GLU A 84 -0.74 -20.69 0.10
N PRO A 85 0.24 -20.07 -0.58
CA PRO A 85 1.02 -19.01 0.02
C PRO A 85 0.16 -17.74 0.13
N VAL A 86 0.03 -17.23 1.36
CA VAL A 86 -0.70 -16.00 1.66
C VAL A 86 0.21 -15.06 2.45
N VAL A 87 0.15 -13.76 2.16
CA VAL A 87 0.74 -12.73 3.00
C VAL A 87 -0.36 -11.72 3.34
N VAL A 88 -0.58 -11.48 4.63
CA VAL A 88 -1.38 -10.33 5.07
C VAL A 88 -0.42 -9.18 5.33
N LEU A 89 -0.58 -8.05 4.65
CA LEU A 89 0.25 -6.87 4.83
C LEU A 89 -0.57 -5.76 5.47
N HIS A 90 -0.28 -5.45 6.73
CA HIS A 90 -0.79 -4.24 7.36
C HIS A 90 0.10 -3.06 6.96
N ILE A 91 -0.54 -1.99 6.50
CA ILE A 91 0.11 -0.75 6.10
C ILE A 91 -0.44 0.36 6.98
N HIS A 92 0.45 1.02 7.71
CA HIS A 92 0.10 2.10 8.62
C HIS A 92 0.65 3.42 8.06
N HIS A 93 -0.25 4.36 7.79
CA HIS A 93 0.14 5.71 7.34
C HIS A 93 0.35 6.63 8.53
N LEU A 94 1.53 7.27 8.60
CA LEU A 94 1.96 8.06 9.74
C LEU A 94 2.48 9.43 9.30
N CYS A 95 2.40 10.42 10.20
CA CYS A 95 3.05 11.72 9.99
C CYS A 95 4.58 11.59 10.01
N GLU A 96 5.11 10.65 10.81
CA GLU A 96 6.52 10.27 10.89
C GLU A 96 6.64 8.81 11.37
N THR A 97 7.68 8.10 10.93
CA THR A 97 8.03 6.75 11.38
C THR A 97 9.32 6.72 12.20
N GLY A 98 9.89 7.88 12.54
CA GLY A 98 11.18 8.03 13.25
C GLY A 98 11.18 7.68 14.74
N GLY A 99 10.22 6.91 15.23
CA GLY A 99 10.13 6.50 16.64
C GLY A 99 9.55 7.55 17.61
N GLY A 100 8.88 8.59 17.10
CA GLY A 100 8.12 9.51 17.95
C GLY A 100 6.73 8.99 18.32
N PRO A 101 5.89 9.83 18.98
CA PRO A 101 4.69 9.36 19.68
C PRO A 101 3.66 8.66 18.78
N CYS A 102 3.50 9.13 17.53
CA CYS A 102 2.55 8.54 16.59
C CYS A 102 3.00 7.14 16.15
N HIS A 103 4.30 6.96 15.93
CA HIS A 103 4.86 5.65 15.59
C HIS A 103 4.66 4.68 16.75
N THR A 104 5.10 5.05 17.96
CA THR A 104 5.00 4.20 19.15
C THR A 104 3.55 3.82 19.47
N ALA A 105 2.61 4.74 19.32
CA ALA A 105 1.19 4.46 19.55
C ALA A 105 0.61 3.42 18.56
N VAL A 106 1.07 3.44 17.31
CA VAL A 106 0.61 2.49 16.28
C VAL A 106 1.32 1.15 16.42
N GLU A 107 2.62 1.15 16.71
CA GLU A 107 3.38 -0.07 16.98
C GLU A 107 2.81 -0.82 18.20
N ASN A 108 2.48 -0.11 19.29
CA ASN A 108 1.86 -0.71 20.47
C ASN A 108 0.51 -1.34 20.14
N ARG A 109 -0.37 -0.64 19.40
CA ARG A 109 -1.66 -1.20 18.96
C ARG A 109 -1.50 -2.44 18.08
N ALA A 110 -0.55 -2.43 17.14
CA ALA A 110 -0.27 -3.58 16.28
C ALA A 110 0.25 -4.79 17.09
N ARG A 111 1.08 -4.54 18.12
CA ARG A 111 1.54 -5.57 19.05
C ARG A 111 0.40 -6.12 19.90
N GLU A 112 -0.47 -5.27 20.43
CA GLU A 112 -1.65 -5.66 21.22
C GLU A 112 -2.59 -6.54 20.39
N LEU A 113 -2.91 -6.11 19.16
CA LEU A 113 -3.73 -6.89 18.24
C LEU A 113 -3.12 -8.26 17.94
N ALA A 114 -1.81 -8.32 17.69
CA ALA A 114 -1.12 -9.59 17.45
C ALA A 114 -1.23 -10.55 18.64
N ILE A 115 -1.11 -10.04 19.87
CA ILE A 115 -1.30 -10.84 21.10
C ILE A 115 -2.73 -11.35 21.20
N GLU A 116 -3.72 -10.49 20.97
CA GLU A 116 -5.14 -10.82 21.08
C GLU A 116 -5.55 -11.94 20.11
N VAL A 117 -5.08 -11.88 18.87
CA VAL A 117 -5.40 -12.89 17.84
C VAL A 117 -4.48 -14.12 17.86
N GLY A 118 -3.52 -14.19 18.80
CA GLY A 118 -2.56 -15.27 18.90
C GLY A 118 -1.57 -15.34 17.73
N ASP A 119 -1.29 -14.21 17.10
CA ASP A 119 -0.32 -14.09 16.01
C ASP A 119 1.09 -13.76 16.55
N MET A 120 2.11 -13.84 15.69
CA MET A 120 3.46 -13.45 16.06
C MET A 120 3.53 -11.96 16.41
N VAL A 121 4.06 -11.63 17.59
CA VAL A 121 4.29 -10.22 17.94
C VAL A 121 5.44 -9.68 17.07
N PRO A 122 5.25 -8.57 16.33
CA PRO A 122 6.30 -8.03 15.47
C PRO A 122 7.47 -7.57 16.36
N PRO A 123 8.72 -7.77 15.92
CA PRO A 123 9.86 -7.21 16.62
C PRO A 123 9.76 -5.67 16.61
N PRO A 124 10.33 -4.98 17.62
CA PRO A 124 10.43 -3.53 17.56
C PRO A 124 11.10 -3.09 16.26
N SER A 125 10.51 -2.11 15.60
CA SER A 125 11.00 -1.61 14.33
C SER A 125 12.38 -0.96 14.53
N LEU A 126 13.33 -1.31 13.65
CA LEU A 126 14.62 -0.63 13.62
C LEU A 126 14.42 0.74 12.94
N HIS A 127 14.21 1.78 13.74
CA HIS A 127 14.09 3.14 13.26
C HIS A 127 15.46 3.69 12.89
N LEU A 128 15.71 3.79 11.59
CA LEU A 128 16.75 4.69 11.12
C LEU A 128 16.22 6.12 11.24
N PRO A 129 16.93 7.02 11.93
CA PRO A 129 16.50 8.41 12.02
C PRO A 129 16.40 9.00 10.61
N THR A 130 15.25 9.59 10.31
CA THR A 130 15.04 10.33 9.08
C THR A 130 16.11 11.43 8.99
N PRO A 131 16.86 11.54 7.88
CA PRO A 131 17.88 12.57 7.73
C PRO A 131 17.28 13.95 8.00
N SER A 132 17.97 14.75 8.83
CA SER A 132 17.51 16.09 9.20
C SER A 132 17.20 16.94 7.96
N GLY A 133 16.01 17.55 7.92
CA GLY A 133 15.54 18.38 6.81
C GLY A 133 14.92 17.61 5.63
N SER A 134 14.91 16.27 5.64
CA SER A 134 14.18 15.51 4.63
C SER A 134 12.68 15.48 4.94
N VAL A 135 11.86 15.95 4.00
CA VAL A 135 10.40 15.92 4.10
C VAL A 135 9.88 14.88 3.12
N MET A 136 9.30 13.81 3.65
CA MET A 136 8.71 12.77 2.83
C MET A 136 7.44 13.30 2.14
N PRO A 137 7.20 12.98 0.86
CA PRO A 137 5.99 13.42 0.15
C PRO A 137 4.72 12.96 0.85
N LEU A 138 3.64 13.75 0.75
CA LEU A 138 2.34 13.34 1.25
C LEU A 138 1.91 12.00 0.63
N ALA A 139 1.37 11.11 1.46
CA ALA A 139 0.65 9.92 1.01
C ALA A 139 -0.55 10.31 0.12
N SER A 140 -1.10 11.51 0.34
CA SER A 140 -2.15 12.05 -0.51
C SER A 140 -1.71 12.49 -1.91
N GLY A 141 -0.40 12.62 -2.19
CA GLY A 141 0.12 13.16 -3.44
C GLY A 141 0.06 12.21 -4.65
N CYS A 142 0.34 12.76 -5.83
CA CYS A 142 0.51 12.02 -7.08
C CYS A 142 1.64 11.01 -6.97
N ALA A 143 1.38 9.75 -7.34
CA ALA A 143 2.36 8.68 -7.28
C ALA A 143 3.58 8.92 -8.18
N LYS A 144 3.47 9.73 -9.24
CA LYS A 144 4.61 10.01 -10.13
C LYS A 144 5.42 11.22 -9.71
N CYS A 145 4.79 12.38 -9.59
CA CYS A 145 5.51 13.63 -9.37
C CYS A 145 5.68 13.98 -7.89
N GLN A 146 4.96 13.31 -6.99
CA GLN A 146 5.10 13.44 -5.53
C GLN A 146 5.01 14.88 -4.98
N ARG A 147 4.42 15.81 -5.73
CA ARG A 147 4.24 17.19 -5.29
C ARG A 147 3.11 17.26 -4.28
N ASP A 148 3.36 17.85 -3.12
CA ASP A 148 2.36 17.96 -2.05
C ASP A 148 1.08 18.70 -2.50
N GLU A 149 1.22 19.70 -3.37
CA GLU A 149 0.09 20.43 -3.98
C GLU A 149 -0.93 19.50 -4.65
N THR A 150 -0.46 18.38 -5.22
CA THR A 150 -1.33 17.40 -5.89
C THR A 150 -2.11 16.51 -4.91
N GLY A 151 -1.74 16.54 -3.63
CA GLY A 151 -2.42 15.84 -2.54
C GLY A 151 -3.23 16.76 -1.64
N ALA A 152 -3.22 18.07 -1.87
CA ALA A 152 -3.98 19.05 -1.11
C ALA A 152 -5.50 18.92 -1.36
N PRO A 153 -6.35 19.35 -0.42
CA PRO A 153 -7.78 19.50 -0.65
C PRO A 153 -8.06 20.34 -1.91
N GLY A 154 -9.06 19.96 -2.71
CA GLY A 154 -9.41 20.63 -3.96
C GLY A 154 -8.49 20.35 -5.15
N SER A 155 -7.38 19.61 -4.98
CA SER A 155 -6.53 19.23 -6.11
C SER A 155 -7.23 18.28 -7.09
N HIS A 156 -6.97 18.50 -8.38
CA HIS A 156 -7.39 17.58 -9.45
C HIS A 156 -6.44 16.37 -9.49
N ILE A 157 -6.85 15.32 -8.80
CA ILE A 157 -6.15 14.03 -8.80
C ILE A 157 -7.17 12.93 -9.09
N SER A 158 -6.75 11.93 -9.86
CA SER A 158 -7.63 10.85 -10.30
C SER A 158 -6.96 9.50 -10.09
N ARG A 159 -7.76 8.49 -9.79
CA ARG A 159 -7.29 7.10 -9.64
C ARG A 159 -7.01 6.49 -11.00
N CYS A 160 -6.07 5.55 -11.02
CA CYS A 160 -5.88 4.65 -12.15
C CYS A 160 -7.22 3.96 -12.48
N SER A 161 -7.69 4.15 -13.70
CA SER A 161 -8.99 3.64 -14.14
C SER A 161 -9.10 2.11 -14.12
N ARG A 162 -7.97 1.41 -14.14
CA ARG A 162 -7.90 -0.06 -14.07
C ARG A 162 -7.94 -0.59 -12.63
N CYS A 163 -6.97 -0.24 -11.78
CA CYS A 163 -6.90 -0.80 -10.43
C CYS A 163 -7.71 -0.02 -9.38
N LYS A 164 -8.16 1.21 -9.70
CA LYS A 164 -8.89 2.09 -8.78
C LYS A 164 -8.17 2.39 -7.45
N LEU A 165 -6.83 2.29 -7.45
CA LEU A 165 -5.99 2.52 -6.27
C LEU A 165 -5.11 3.75 -6.44
N THR A 166 -3.98 3.58 -7.14
CA THR A 166 -2.93 4.59 -7.27
C THR A 166 -3.45 5.83 -7.98
N ARG A 167 -3.08 7.02 -7.47
CA ARG A 167 -3.58 8.30 -7.97
C ARG A 167 -2.52 9.13 -8.67
N TYR A 168 -2.98 9.88 -9.67
CA TYR A 168 -2.17 10.72 -10.53
C TYR A 168 -2.84 12.07 -10.77
N CYS A 169 -2.06 13.14 -10.84
CA CYS A 169 -2.56 14.48 -11.17
C CYS A 169 -2.80 14.70 -12.68
N SER A 170 -2.33 13.77 -13.53
CA SER A 170 -2.50 13.85 -14.98
C SER A 170 -2.28 12.51 -15.67
N VAL A 171 -2.80 12.37 -16.89
CA VAL A 171 -2.51 11.24 -17.79
C VAL A 171 -1.01 11.12 -18.07
N LYS A 172 -0.29 12.24 -18.19
CA LYS A 172 1.17 12.27 -18.37
C LYS A 172 1.87 11.56 -17.21
N CYS A 173 1.55 11.94 -15.97
CA CYS A 173 2.11 11.32 -14.77
C CYS A 173 1.80 9.81 -14.70
N GLN A 174 0.59 9.41 -15.06
CA GLN A 174 0.22 8.00 -15.11
C GLN A 174 1.05 7.23 -16.15
N THR A 175 1.22 7.81 -17.35
CA THR A 175 1.96 7.18 -18.46
C THR A 175 3.45 7.01 -18.11
N GLU A 176 4.06 8.04 -17.53
CA GLU A 176 5.47 8.01 -17.11
C GLU A 176 5.74 7.08 -15.91
N ASP A 177 4.71 6.71 -15.15
CA ASP A 177 4.80 5.73 -14.06
C ASP A 177 4.44 4.30 -14.50
N TRP A 178 3.90 4.13 -15.71
CA TRP A 178 3.30 2.87 -16.15
C TRP A 178 4.27 1.69 -16.15
N LEU A 179 5.54 1.90 -16.49
CA LEU A 179 6.55 0.83 -16.46
C LEU A 179 6.70 0.20 -15.06
N ARG A 180 6.53 1.02 -14.01
CA ARG A 180 6.55 0.59 -12.60
C ARG A 180 5.17 0.12 -12.17
N HIS A 181 4.18 1.01 -12.22
CA HIS A 181 2.81 0.77 -11.74
C HIS A 181 2.14 -0.39 -12.47
N GLY A 182 2.33 -0.54 -13.78
CA GLY A 182 1.68 -1.58 -14.59
C GLY A 182 1.94 -3.00 -14.09
N LYS A 183 3.08 -3.23 -13.43
CA LYS A 183 3.42 -4.52 -12.81
C LYS A 183 2.50 -4.84 -11.62
N ILE A 184 2.17 -3.84 -10.81
CA ILE A 184 1.29 -3.98 -9.62
C ILE A 184 -0.18 -3.84 -10.03
N CYS A 185 -0.49 -2.94 -10.96
CA CYS A 185 -1.84 -2.71 -11.49
C CYS A 185 -2.50 -4.00 -12.01
N LYS A 186 -1.72 -4.87 -12.65
CA LYS A 186 -2.18 -6.16 -13.20
C LYS A 186 -2.51 -7.20 -12.12
N THR A 187 -1.97 -7.05 -10.90
CA THR A 187 -2.11 -8.05 -9.83
C THR A 187 -3.28 -7.75 -8.89
N VAL A 188 -3.76 -6.50 -8.86
CA VAL A 188 -4.94 -6.09 -8.09
C VAL A 188 -6.19 -6.83 -8.59
N LYS A 189 -6.92 -7.44 -7.66
CA LYS A 189 -8.16 -8.18 -7.90
C LYS A 189 -9.37 -7.50 -7.29
N GLU A 190 -9.21 -6.96 -6.09
CA GLU A 190 -10.29 -6.31 -5.36
C GLU A 190 -9.76 -5.13 -4.56
N VAL A 191 -10.62 -4.12 -4.40
CA VAL A 191 -10.38 -2.92 -3.59
C VAL A 191 -11.66 -2.60 -2.86
N LYS A 192 -11.57 -2.49 -1.54
CA LYS A 192 -12.71 -2.17 -0.69
C LYS A 192 -12.33 -1.05 0.28
N TRP A 193 -13.09 0.04 0.21
CA TRP A 193 -12.97 1.19 1.10
C TRP A 193 -13.95 1.02 2.25
N VAL A 194 -13.47 1.14 3.50
CA VAL A 194 -14.30 0.93 4.70
C VAL A 194 -14.22 2.17 5.60
N ASN A 195 -15.37 2.56 6.16
CA ASN A 195 -15.55 3.74 7.02
C ASN A 195 -15.23 5.08 6.33
N TRP A 196 -15.49 5.19 5.03
CA TRP A 196 -15.40 6.45 4.30
C TRP A 196 -16.80 7.07 4.23
N GLU A 197 -17.02 8.17 4.96
CA GLU A 197 -18.33 8.86 5.06
C GLU A 197 -18.80 9.41 3.71
N ASP A 198 -17.86 9.78 2.85
CA ASP A 198 -18.11 10.08 1.45
C ASP A 198 -17.89 8.83 0.65
N ASN A 199 -18.94 8.35 0.00
CA ASN A 199 -18.92 7.18 -0.87
C ASN A 199 -18.10 7.45 -2.16
N THR A 200 -16.81 7.78 -2.05
CA THR A 200 -15.74 7.88 -3.08
C THR A 200 -16.01 8.67 -4.38
N GLN A 201 -17.20 9.28 -4.55
CA GLN A 201 -17.72 9.79 -5.81
C GLN A 201 -17.12 11.12 -6.27
N GLU A 202 -16.52 11.93 -5.40
CA GLU A 202 -16.07 13.28 -5.83
C GLU A 202 -14.85 13.28 -6.77
N GLN A 203 -14.13 12.15 -6.97
CA GLN A 203 -12.92 12.15 -7.83
C GLN A 203 -12.75 10.89 -8.71
N ASP A 204 -13.79 10.08 -8.89
CA ASP A 204 -13.78 8.89 -9.76
C ASP A 204 -14.03 9.21 -11.24
N LEU A 205 -13.59 10.39 -11.72
CA LEU A 205 -13.44 10.59 -13.16
C LEU A 205 -12.25 9.76 -13.63
N PRO A 206 -12.46 8.70 -14.45
CA PRO A 206 -11.36 7.91 -14.94
C PRO A 206 -10.46 8.80 -15.80
N LEU A 207 -9.16 8.80 -15.53
CA LEU A 207 -8.19 9.24 -16.53
C LEU A 207 -8.35 8.31 -17.74
N ARG A 208 -8.97 8.84 -18.81
CA ARG A 208 -9.00 8.17 -20.10
C ARG A 208 -7.60 8.27 -20.67
N MET A 209 -6.86 7.15 -20.68
CA MET A 209 -5.63 7.08 -21.45
C MET A 209 -5.99 7.09 -22.94
N PRO A 210 -5.49 8.04 -23.75
CA PRO A 210 -5.62 7.95 -25.19
C PRO A 210 -4.74 6.80 -25.70
N GLY A 211 -5.35 5.83 -26.37
CA GLY A 211 -4.63 4.79 -27.10
C GLY A 211 -4.11 3.65 -26.22
N ALA A 212 -4.70 2.46 -26.42
CA ALA A 212 -4.25 1.22 -25.83
C ALA A 212 -2.78 0.93 -26.16
N TYR A 213 -1.91 0.97 -25.14
CA TYR A 213 -0.74 0.10 -25.09
C TYR A 213 -1.02 -1.00 -24.07
N TYR A 214 -1.87 -1.94 -24.47
CA TYR A 214 -1.96 -3.26 -23.87
C TYR A 214 -1.04 -4.18 -24.67
N PRO A 215 0.11 -4.63 -24.15
CA PRO A 215 0.66 -5.92 -24.52
C PRO A 215 -0.16 -7.04 -23.88
#